data_AF-A0A7Y2GDV2-F1
#
_entry.id   AF-A0A7Y2GDV2-F1
#
_cell.length_a   1.000
_cell.length_b   1.000
_cell.length_c   1.000
_cell.angle_alpha   90.00
_cell.angle_beta   90.00
_cell.angle_gamma   90.00
#
_symmetry.space_group_name_H-M   'P 1'
#
loop_
_entity.id
_entity.type
_entity.pdbx_description
1 polymer ?
#
loop_
_entity_poly.entity_id
_entity_poly.type
_entity_poly.pdbx_seq_one_letter_code
_entity_poly.pdbx_strand_id
1 'polypeptide(L)'
;GMDDQALEFFAWGARSWVCAGSNFAPEAHIALYHACAVEGDFTKGRAIMSAMLPLMRVLEQGGKFVQCIKYGLTLRGIDAGPPRKPLQPLNKDDKRELAEVIRTMDTAISRITGATT
;
A
#
# COMPACT_ATOMS: atom_id res chain seq x y z
N GLY A 1 -2.01 -8.29 -7.96
CA GLY A 1 -3.23 -9.04 -7.69
C GLY A 1 -4.36 -8.05 -7.65
N MET A 2 -5.33 -8.27 -6.78
CA MET A 2 -6.28 -7.25 -6.35
C MET A 2 -5.87 -6.91 -4.92
N ASP A 3 -5.21 -5.75 -4.73
CA ASP A 3 -4.44 -5.46 -3.52
C ASP A 3 -5.37 -5.12 -2.35
N ASP A 4 -6.57 -4.59 -2.63
CA ASP A 4 -7.65 -4.38 -1.67
C ASP A 4 -8.31 -5.67 -1.16
N GLN A 5 -8.10 -6.81 -1.83
CA GLN A 5 -8.62 -8.13 -1.44
C GLN A 5 -7.56 -9.08 -0.86
N ALA A 6 -6.36 -8.58 -0.55
CA ALA A 6 -5.27 -9.43 -0.06
C ALA A 6 -5.63 -10.18 1.24
N LEU A 7 -6.40 -9.56 2.14
CA LEU A 7 -6.86 -10.16 3.39
C LEU A 7 -7.73 -11.41 3.11
N GLU A 8 -8.71 -11.27 2.23
CA GLU A 8 -9.66 -12.33 1.86
C GLU A 8 -8.94 -13.50 1.19
N PHE A 9 -7.97 -13.22 0.31
CA PHE A 9 -7.18 -14.27 -0.31
C PHE A 9 -6.34 -15.04 0.70
N PHE A 10 -5.74 -14.36 1.70
CA PHE A 10 -5.05 -15.07 2.77
C PHE A 10 -6.00 -15.91 3.62
N ALA A 11 -7.21 -15.41 3.90
CA ALA A 11 -8.24 -16.15 4.63
C ALA A 11 -8.68 -17.43 3.88
N TRP A 12 -8.67 -17.42 2.55
CA TRP A 12 -8.97 -18.59 1.72
C TRP A 12 -7.77 -19.51 1.45
N GLY A 13 -6.58 -19.18 1.96
CA GLY A 13 -5.42 -20.06 1.91
C GLY A 13 -4.32 -19.65 0.94
N ALA A 14 -4.39 -18.46 0.33
CA ALA A 14 -3.24 -17.93 -0.40
C ALA A 14 -2.01 -17.84 0.52
N ARG A 15 -0.82 -18.02 -0.06
CA ARG A 15 0.48 -18.01 0.66
C ARG A 15 1.47 -17.00 0.12
N SER A 16 1.07 -16.25 -0.90
CA SER A 16 1.91 -15.25 -1.56
C SER A 16 1.04 -14.15 -2.12
N TRP A 17 1.60 -12.96 -2.25
CA TRP A 17 0.93 -11.80 -2.79
C TRP A 17 1.86 -11.01 -3.70
N VAL A 18 1.43 -10.79 -4.94
CA VAL A 18 2.10 -9.87 -5.87
C VAL A 18 1.39 -8.53 -5.80
N CYS A 19 2.07 -7.54 -5.21
CA CYS A 19 1.57 -6.20 -4.92
C CYS A 19 2.46 -5.14 -5.53
N ALA A 20 1.86 -4.06 -6.03
CA ALA A 20 2.65 -2.92 -6.53
C ALA A 20 2.94 -1.91 -5.43
N GLY A 21 2.01 -1.73 -4.47
CA GLY A 21 2.18 -0.80 -3.36
C GLY A 21 3.39 -1.10 -2.47
N SER A 22 3.81 -2.37 -2.42
CA SER A 22 4.99 -2.80 -1.66
C SER A 22 6.30 -2.17 -2.14
N ASN A 23 6.35 -1.62 -3.36
CA ASN A 23 7.52 -0.90 -3.85
C ASN A 23 7.84 0.36 -3.01
N PHE A 24 6.82 1.00 -2.41
CA PHE A 24 7.01 2.20 -1.59
C PHE A 24 6.51 2.05 -0.14
N ALA A 25 5.64 1.07 0.13
CA ALA A 25 5.11 0.75 1.45
C ALA A 25 5.40 -0.70 1.87
N PRO A 26 6.65 -1.20 1.76
CA PRO A 26 6.95 -2.61 2.04
C PRO A 26 6.60 -3.00 3.48
N GLU A 27 6.79 -2.11 4.46
CA GLU A 27 6.54 -2.38 5.87
C GLU A 27 5.08 -2.75 6.14
N ALA A 28 4.13 -2.04 5.54
CA ALA A 28 2.69 -2.33 5.65
C ALA A 28 2.33 -3.67 4.98
N HIS A 29 2.87 -3.93 3.79
CA HIS A 29 2.58 -5.16 3.03
C HIS A 29 3.15 -6.40 3.72
N ILE A 30 4.37 -6.30 4.25
CA ILE A 30 5.02 -7.33 5.04
C ILE A 30 4.25 -7.57 6.34
N ALA A 31 3.82 -6.50 7.03
CA ALA A 31 3.02 -6.65 8.26
C ALA A 31 1.71 -7.41 8.01
N LEU A 32 1.00 -7.11 6.90
CA LEU A 32 -0.21 -7.84 6.53
C LEU A 32 0.08 -9.31 6.22
N TYR A 33 1.12 -9.57 5.43
CA TYR A 33 1.56 -10.93 5.09
C TYR A 33 1.90 -11.74 6.36
N HIS A 34 2.69 -11.17 7.28
CA HIS A 34 3.04 -11.84 8.52
C HIS A 34 1.80 -12.12 9.38
N ALA A 35 0.94 -11.12 9.59
CA ALA A 35 -0.28 -11.30 10.37
C ALA A 35 -1.17 -12.42 9.79
N CYS A 36 -1.42 -12.42 8.48
CA CYS A 36 -2.38 -13.35 7.88
C CYS A 36 -1.77 -14.71 7.49
N ALA A 37 -0.66 -14.72 6.77
CA ALA A 37 -0.12 -15.93 6.15
C ALA A 37 0.87 -16.69 7.05
N VAL A 38 1.53 -15.99 8.00
CA VAL A 38 2.53 -16.58 8.90
C VAL A 38 1.93 -16.85 10.29
N GLU A 39 1.34 -15.83 10.91
CA GLU A 39 0.80 -15.89 12.28
C GLU A 39 -0.64 -16.45 12.32
N GLY A 40 -1.40 -16.31 11.22
CA GLY A 40 -2.83 -16.67 11.18
C GLY A 40 -3.72 -15.73 12.01
N ASP A 41 -3.20 -14.57 12.41
CA ASP A 41 -3.92 -13.53 13.15
C ASP A 41 -4.69 -12.61 12.20
N PHE A 42 -5.91 -13.04 11.86
CA PHE A 42 -6.82 -12.25 11.03
C PHE A 42 -7.44 -11.05 11.76
N THR A 43 -7.34 -10.97 13.09
CA THR A 43 -7.75 -9.78 13.84
C THR A 43 -6.76 -8.65 13.58
N LYS A 44 -5.46 -8.93 13.75
CA LYS A 44 -4.37 -8.02 13.39
C LYS A 44 -4.35 -7.73 11.89
N GLY A 45 -4.53 -8.75 11.05
CA GLY A 45 -4.65 -8.59 9.61
C GLY A 45 -5.75 -7.61 9.19
N ARG A 46 -6.93 -7.70 9.82
CA ARG A 46 -8.05 -6.78 9.54
C ARG A 46 -7.74 -5.35 9.97
N ALA A 47 -7.07 -5.16 11.11
CA ALA A 47 -6.64 -3.83 11.54
C ALA A 47 -5.65 -3.21 10.54
N ILE A 48 -4.68 -4.01 10.07
CA ILE A 48 -3.69 -3.59 9.06
C ILE A 48 -4.37 -3.25 7.74
N MET A 49 -5.22 -4.14 7.20
CA MET A 49 -5.92 -3.89 5.94
C MET A 49 -6.81 -2.65 6.04
N SER A 50 -7.52 -2.47 7.17
CA SER A 50 -8.34 -1.27 7.40
C SER A 50 -7.51 0.02 7.33
N ALA A 51 -6.27 0.01 7.85
CA ALA A 51 -5.35 1.14 7.73
C ALA A 51 -4.82 1.35 6.30
N MET A 52 -4.74 0.29 5.50
CA MET A 52 -4.31 0.33 4.10
C MET A 52 -5.42 0.72 3.12
N LEU A 53 -6.71 0.51 3.46
CA LEU A 53 -7.84 0.77 2.55
C LEU A 53 -7.87 2.19 1.94
N PRO A 54 -7.58 3.28 2.68
CA PRO A 54 -7.48 4.61 2.06
C PRO A 54 -6.41 4.70 0.96
N LEU A 55 -5.26 4.05 1.17
CA LEU A 55 -4.22 3.95 0.14
C LEU A 55 -4.71 3.13 -1.05
N MET A 56 -5.32 1.96 -0.81
CA MET A 56 -5.82 1.09 -1.88
C MET A 56 -6.86 1.81 -2.75
N ARG A 57 -7.72 2.62 -2.14
CA ARG A 57 -8.66 3.46 -2.86
C ARG A 57 -7.98 4.44 -3.83
N VAL A 58 -6.92 5.12 -3.39
CA VAL A 58 -6.14 6.04 -4.24
C VAL A 58 -5.46 5.28 -5.39
N LEU A 59 -4.94 4.09 -5.13
CA LEU A 59 -4.26 3.27 -6.15
C LEU A 59 -5.23 2.72 -7.19
N GLU A 60 -6.33 2.11 -6.76
CA GLU A 60 -7.20 1.31 -7.62
C GLU A 60 -8.35 2.12 -8.26
N GLN A 61 -8.87 3.14 -7.57
CA GLN A 61 -10.00 3.93 -8.07
C GLN A 61 -9.59 5.25 -8.75
N GLY A 62 -8.34 5.69 -8.57
CA GLY A 62 -7.84 6.97 -9.11
C GLY A 62 -7.49 6.96 -10.60
N GLY A 63 -7.49 5.80 -11.25
CA GLY A 63 -7.14 5.66 -12.69
C GLY A 63 -5.68 5.99 -13.04
N LYS A 64 -4.82 6.21 -12.04
CA LYS A 64 -3.42 6.66 -12.18
C LYS A 64 -2.45 5.74 -11.45
N PHE A 65 -2.75 4.43 -11.45
CA PHE A 65 -2.05 3.41 -10.67
C PHE A 65 -0.52 3.47 -10.81
N VAL A 66 0.02 3.34 -12.03
CA VAL A 66 1.47 3.32 -12.29
C VAL A 66 2.13 4.64 -11.85
N GLN A 67 1.43 5.76 -12.03
CA GLN A 67 1.91 7.07 -11.63
C GLN A 67 2.00 7.21 -10.11
N CYS A 68 1.04 6.63 -9.37
CA CYS A 68 1.08 6.54 -7.92
C CYS A 68 2.26 5.68 -7.45
N ILE A 69 2.51 4.51 -8.06
CA ILE A 69 3.66 3.66 -7.68
C ILE A 69 4.99 4.42 -7.85
N LYS A 70 5.19 5.06 -9.02
CA LYS A 70 6.39 5.84 -9.30
C LYS A 70 6.56 7.01 -8.34
N TYR A 71 5.48 7.72 -8.04
CA TYR A 71 5.55 8.85 -7.11
C TYR A 71 5.77 8.39 -5.65
N GLY A 72 5.19 7.27 -5.25
CA GLY A 72 5.47 6.65 -3.94
C GLY A 72 6.96 6.32 -3.76
N LEU A 73 7.63 5.78 -4.79
CA LEU A 73 9.08 5.60 -4.79
C LEU A 73 9.83 6.93 -4.63
N THR A 74 9.35 8.00 -5.28
CA THR A 74 9.95 9.34 -5.14
C THR A 74 9.83 9.86 -3.70
N LEU A 75 8.72 9.58 -3.00
CA LEU A 75 8.58 9.92 -1.57
C LEU A 75 9.56 9.14 -0.68
N ARG A 76 10.03 7.97 -1.12
CA ARG A 76 11.09 7.18 -0.49
C ARG A 76 12.51 7.61 -0.92
N GLY A 77 12.64 8.68 -1.72
CA GLY A 77 13.92 9.18 -2.23
C GLY A 77 14.46 8.43 -3.45
N ILE A 78 13.66 7.56 -4.08
CA ILE A 78 14.04 6.81 -5.27
C ILE A 78 13.39 7.48 -6.49
N ASP A 79 14.20 8.09 -7.35
CA ASP A 79 13.70 8.70 -8.59
C ASP A 79 13.31 7.61 -9.62
N ALA A 80 12.02 7.36 -9.74
CA ALA A 80 11.46 6.42 -10.70
C ALA A 80 11.15 7.08 -12.06
N GLY A 81 11.40 8.38 -12.22
CA GLY A 81 11.10 9.17 -13.41
C GLY A 81 9.60 9.27 -13.74
N PRO A 82 9.22 10.10 -14.73
CA PRO A 82 7.83 10.23 -15.15
C PRO A 82 7.29 8.93 -15.79
N PRO A 83 5.96 8.74 -15.85
CA PRO A 83 5.37 7.71 -16.68
C PRO A 83 5.62 7.98 -18.17
N ARG A 84 5.68 6.92 -18.99
CA ARG A 84 5.78 7.07 -20.45
C ARG A 84 4.40 7.43 -21.01
N LYS A 85 4.38 8.27 -22.05
CA LYS A 85 3.17 8.58 -22.82
C LYS A 85 2.50 7.28 -23.32
N PRO A 86 1.15 7.19 -23.35
CA PRO A 86 0.19 8.31 -23.23
C PRO A 86 -0.16 8.71 -21.79
N LEU A 87 0.34 8.01 -20.76
CA LEU A 87 0.08 8.33 -19.36
C LEU A 87 0.70 9.69 -18.99
N GLN A 88 -0.11 10.55 -18.36
CA GLN A 88 0.33 11.85 -17.86
C GLN A 88 0.79 11.73 -16.40
N PRO A 89 1.71 12.61 -15.93
CA PRO A 89 2.09 12.68 -14.53
C PRO A 89 0.92 13.00 -13.59
N LEU A 90 1.08 12.66 -12.31
CA LEU A 90 0.18 13.12 -11.26
C LEU A 90 0.19 14.65 -11.15
N ASN A 91 -0.97 15.25 -10.93
CA ASN A 91 -1.09 16.67 -10.64
C ASN A 91 -0.72 16.95 -9.16
N LYS A 92 -0.76 18.23 -8.75
CA LYS A 92 -0.38 18.61 -7.38
C LYS A 92 -1.31 18.03 -6.30
N ASP A 93 -2.59 17.89 -6.60
CA ASP A 93 -3.59 17.38 -5.66
C ASP A 93 -3.48 15.88 -5.50
N ASP A 94 -3.34 15.13 -6.59
CA ASP A 94 -3.11 13.67 -6.57
C ASP A 94 -1.84 13.34 -5.74
N LYS A 95 -0.76 14.12 -5.94
CA LYS A 95 0.49 13.94 -5.20
C LYS A 95 0.32 14.20 -3.70
N ARG A 96 -0.43 15.23 -3.35
CA ARG A 96 -0.70 15.59 -1.95
C ARG A 96 -1.55 14.50 -1.28
N GLU A 97 -2.61 14.05 -1.95
CA GLU A 97 -3.49 12.98 -1.46
C GLU A 97 -2.69 11.69 -1.23
N LEU A 98 -1.87 11.26 -2.21
CA LEU A 98 -1.05 10.05 -2.05
C LEU A 98 -0.10 10.15 -0.85
N ALA A 99 0.59 11.28 -0.69
CA ALA A 99 1.51 11.50 0.43
C ALA A 99 0.78 11.47 1.79
N GLU A 100 -0.44 12.01 1.85
CA GLU A 100 -1.25 12.04 3.06
C GLU A 100 -1.74 10.64 3.47
N VAL A 101 -2.26 9.85 2.52
CA VAL A 101 -2.72 8.49 2.82
C VAL A 101 -1.57 7.56 3.20
N ILE A 102 -0.39 7.72 2.59
CA ILE A 102 0.82 6.97 2.97
C ILE A 102 1.21 7.31 4.41
N ARG A 103 1.35 8.59 4.76
CA ARG A 103 1.71 9.01 6.13
C ARG A 103 0.72 8.52 7.17
N THR A 104 -0.57 8.58 6.86
CA THR A 104 -1.65 8.12 7.75
C THR A 104 -1.58 6.62 7.97
N MET A 105 -1.39 5.86 6.89
CA MET A 105 -1.17 4.42 6.94
C MET A 105 0.07 4.08 7.76
N ASP A 106 1.23 4.68 7.49
CA ASP A 106 2.49 4.38 8.20
C ASP A 106 2.37 4.60 9.71
N THR A 107 1.69 5.68 10.11
CA THR A 107 1.40 5.98 11.53
C THR A 107 0.51 4.90 12.15
N ALA A 108 -0.53 4.47 11.45
CA ALA A 108 -1.45 3.43 11.92
C ALA A 108 -0.75 2.06 12.00
N ILE A 109 0.04 1.70 10.99
CA ILE A 109 0.81 0.45 10.97
C ILE A 109 1.79 0.41 12.14
N SER A 110 2.54 1.49 12.39
CA SER A 110 3.47 1.58 13.53
C SER A 110 2.77 1.31 14.87
N ARG A 111 1.55 1.86 15.06
CA ARG A 111 0.74 1.62 16.27
C ARG A 111 0.26 0.18 16.39
N ILE A 112 -0.13 -0.45 15.27
CA ILE A 112 -0.63 -1.82 15.25
C ILE A 112 0.50 -2.83 15.49
N THR A 113 1.68 -2.59 14.91
CA THR A 113 2.81 -3.52 14.99
C THR A 113 3.71 -3.27 16.21
N GLY A 114 3.55 -2.14 16.89
CA GLY A 114 4.42 -1.74 17.99
C GLY A 114 5.81 -1.29 17.54
N ALA A 115 6.02 -1.06 16.24
CA ALA A 115 7.26 -0.50 15.72
C ALA A 115 7.37 0.99 16.07
N THR A 116 8.53 1.43 16.57
CA THR A 116 8.79 2.86 16.80
C THR A 116 9.22 3.50 15.47
N THR A 117 8.55 4.59 15.09
CA THR A 117 8.75 5.32 13.83
C THR A 117 10.09 6.04 13.77
#